data_AF-A0A4S2HD06-F1
#
_entry.id   AF-A0A4S2HD06-F1
#
_cell.length_a   1.000
_cell.length_b   1.000
_cell.length_c   1.000
_cell.angle_alpha   90.00
_cell.angle_beta   90.00
_cell.angle_gamma   90.00
#
_symmetry.space_group_name_H-M   'P 1'
#
loop_
_entity.id
_entity.type
_entity.pdbx_description
1 polymer ?
#
loop_
_entity_poly.entity_id
_entity_poly.type
_entity_poly.pdbx_seq_one_letter_code
_entity_poly.pdbx_strand_id
1 'polypeptide(L)'
;MAVAKAERGQSMKNKANSSKAVTTSPLNYSHPYFVPIEDGDEVTIKHYKSHDVPVAHIALPGRMKHYYAIFNADSQEEADLMNKTYNNWSKKDERDKKAQSEFETSYDAMLEDGYDAKDDTSNPEEIAAYKVVIDALNKALDELTEEKLRVCQMVANNESQRSVAEELGIPRRTLRDRKDSAISEISRKMKHYK
;
A
#
# COMPACT_ATOMS: atom_id res chain seq x y z
N MET A 1 -27.66 -29.04 70.83
CA MET A 1 -26.91 -30.15 70.20
C MET A 1 -27.27 -30.14 68.73
N ALA A 2 -26.40 -30.11 67.73
CA ALA A 2 -24.95 -30.11 67.66
C ALA A 2 -24.54 -29.32 66.39
N VAL A 3 -23.37 -28.69 66.44
CA VAL A 3 -22.70 -27.97 65.35
C VAL A 3 -22.02 -28.96 64.41
N ALA A 4 -22.07 -28.73 63.09
CA ALA A 4 -21.10 -29.29 62.16
C ALA A 4 -20.78 -28.28 61.04
N LYS A 5 -19.48 -28.19 60.73
CA LYS A 5 -18.77 -27.14 59.97
C LYS A 5 -18.77 -27.36 58.45
N ALA A 6 -18.47 -26.24 57.78
CA ALA A 6 -17.99 -25.97 56.42
C ALA A 6 -17.33 -27.09 55.59
N GLU A 7 -17.47 -27.03 54.25
CA GLU A 7 -16.36 -26.73 53.32
C GLU A 7 -16.77 -26.52 51.84
N ARG A 8 -16.32 -25.37 51.30
CA ARG A 8 -15.79 -25.03 49.95
C ARG A 8 -16.26 -25.80 48.69
N GLY A 9 -16.96 -25.05 47.82
CA GLY A 9 -16.63 -24.83 46.41
C GLY A 9 -16.69 -26.00 45.42
N GLN A 10 -17.74 -26.06 44.58
CA GLN A 10 -17.68 -26.75 43.29
C GLN A 10 -18.40 -25.97 42.18
N SER A 11 -17.57 -25.56 41.21
CA SER A 11 -17.91 -25.01 39.90
C SER A 11 -18.77 -25.98 39.09
N MET A 12 -19.78 -25.45 38.41
CA MET A 12 -20.68 -26.17 37.52
C MET A 12 -19.89 -26.93 36.43
N LYS A 13 -20.08 -28.25 36.38
CA LYS A 13 -19.55 -29.11 35.31
C LYS A 13 -20.51 -29.05 34.11
N ASN A 14 -20.09 -28.36 33.05
CA ASN A 14 -20.74 -28.43 31.74
C ASN A 14 -20.70 -29.88 31.22
N LYS A 15 -21.86 -30.50 31.08
CA LYS A 15 -22.01 -31.79 30.40
C LYS A 15 -21.64 -31.59 28.93
N ALA A 16 -20.62 -32.33 28.50
CA ALA A 16 -20.20 -32.45 27.12
C ALA A 16 -21.39 -32.84 26.23
N ASN A 17 -21.80 -31.93 25.37
CA ASN A 17 -22.66 -32.26 24.25
C ASN A 17 -21.82 -33.05 23.26
N SER A 18 -22.10 -34.35 23.20
CA SER A 18 -21.60 -35.27 22.18
C SER A 18 -21.95 -34.71 20.79
N SER A 19 -20.97 -34.11 20.12
CA SER A 19 -21.07 -33.85 18.69
C SER A 19 -21.24 -35.19 17.98
N LYS A 20 -22.44 -35.43 17.46
CA LYS A 20 -22.69 -36.52 16.51
C LYS A 20 -21.62 -36.42 15.43
N ALA A 21 -20.80 -37.46 15.34
CA ALA A 21 -19.85 -37.68 14.27
C ALA A 21 -20.62 -37.55 12.95
N VAL A 22 -20.36 -36.46 12.22
CA VAL A 22 -20.78 -36.33 10.83
C VAL A 22 -20.02 -37.41 10.10
N THR A 23 -20.76 -38.37 9.54
CA THR A 23 -20.28 -39.47 8.75
C THR A 23 -19.42 -38.95 7.60
N THR A 24 -18.11 -38.94 7.79
CA THR A 24 -17.15 -38.91 6.69
C THR A 24 -17.29 -40.25 6.00
N SER A 25 -18.16 -40.34 4.98
CA SER A 25 -18.04 -41.40 4.00
C SER A 25 -16.56 -41.41 3.56
N PRO A 26 -15.84 -42.53 3.67
CA PRO A 26 -14.47 -42.60 3.20
C PRO A 26 -14.55 -42.42 1.70
N LEU A 27 -14.26 -41.20 1.25
CA LEU A 27 -14.17 -40.89 -0.16
C LEU A 27 -12.99 -41.70 -0.69
N ASN A 28 -13.28 -42.87 -1.26
CA ASN A 28 -12.32 -43.85 -1.77
C ASN A 28 -11.75 -43.33 -3.10
N TYR A 29 -11.00 -42.23 -3.02
CA TYR A 29 -10.34 -41.58 -4.14
C TYR A 29 -8.85 -41.92 -4.06
N SER A 30 -8.31 -42.52 -5.13
CA SER A 30 -6.93 -43.03 -5.12
C SER A 30 -5.92 -41.88 -5.01
N HIS A 31 -6.03 -40.88 -5.87
CA HIS A 31 -5.12 -39.73 -5.91
C HIS A 31 -5.92 -38.44 -6.21
N PRO A 32 -6.66 -37.90 -5.23
CA PRO A 32 -7.57 -36.78 -5.47
C PRO A 32 -6.83 -35.45 -5.67
N TYR A 33 -7.15 -34.73 -6.74
CA TYR A 33 -6.85 -33.31 -6.88
C TYR A 33 -8.15 -32.47 -6.87
N PHE A 34 -8.04 -31.26 -6.31
CA PHE A 34 -9.18 -30.40 -6.01
C PHE A 34 -9.16 -29.17 -6.91
N VAL A 35 -10.16 -29.04 -7.79
CA VAL A 35 -10.34 -27.86 -8.61
C VAL A 35 -11.38 -26.95 -7.95
N PRO A 36 -11.01 -25.72 -7.53
CA PRO A 36 -11.96 -24.79 -6.93
C PRO A 36 -12.98 -24.32 -7.98
N ILE A 37 -14.25 -24.27 -7.58
CA ILE A 37 -15.35 -23.67 -8.34
C ILE A 37 -15.75 -22.38 -7.61
N GLU A 38 -16.07 -21.32 -8.37
CA GLU A 38 -16.56 -20.08 -7.79
C GLU A 38 -17.88 -20.30 -7.03
N ASP A 39 -17.96 -19.76 -5.81
CA ASP A 39 -19.15 -19.90 -4.97
C ASP A 39 -20.33 -19.14 -5.60
N GLY A 40 -21.33 -19.87 -6.06
CA GLY A 40 -22.50 -19.33 -6.77
C GLY A 40 -22.58 -19.70 -8.25
N ASP A 41 -21.55 -20.34 -8.81
CA ASP A 41 -21.56 -20.81 -10.20
C ASP A 41 -22.31 -22.15 -10.35
N GLU A 42 -23.65 -22.05 -10.33
CA GLU A 42 -24.54 -23.20 -10.49
C GLU A 42 -24.38 -23.93 -11.83
N VAL A 43 -23.94 -23.22 -12.88
CA VAL A 43 -23.76 -23.79 -14.23
C VAL A 43 -22.61 -24.78 -14.20
N THR A 44 -21.49 -24.39 -13.60
CA THR A 44 -20.29 -25.21 -13.48
C THR A 44 -20.50 -26.38 -12.52
N ILE A 45 -21.25 -26.20 -11.42
CA ILE A 45 -21.63 -27.30 -10.52
C ILE A 45 -22.52 -28.32 -11.24
N LYS A 46 -23.49 -27.88 -12.06
CA LYS A 46 -24.36 -28.77 -12.83
C LYS A 46 -23.58 -29.49 -13.94
N HIS A 47 -22.63 -28.81 -14.58
CA HIS A 47 -21.76 -29.39 -15.60
C HIS A 47 -20.90 -30.53 -15.03
N TYR A 48 -20.23 -30.35 -13.89
CA TYR A 48 -19.42 -31.43 -13.32
C TYR A 48 -20.26 -32.62 -12.85
N LYS A 49 -21.45 -32.37 -12.29
CA LYS A 49 -22.39 -33.43 -11.92
C LYS A 49 -22.92 -34.21 -13.13
N SER A 50 -23.07 -33.58 -14.30
CA SER A 50 -23.52 -34.25 -15.52
C SER A 50 -22.43 -35.09 -16.20
N HIS A 51 -21.16 -34.88 -15.83
CA HIS A 51 -20.01 -35.59 -16.38
C HIS A 51 -19.43 -36.63 -15.39
N ASP A 52 -20.24 -37.09 -14.42
CA ASP A 52 -19.83 -38.06 -13.38
C ASP A 52 -18.64 -37.62 -12.50
N VAL A 53 -18.37 -36.31 -12.41
CA VAL A 53 -17.33 -35.76 -11.53
C VAL A 53 -17.94 -35.39 -10.16
N PRO A 54 -17.44 -35.96 -9.05
CA PRO A 54 -17.90 -35.59 -7.71
C PRO A 54 -17.61 -34.13 -7.37
N VAL A 55 -18.64 -33.39 -6.97
CA VAL A 55 -18.50 -32.02 -6.45
C VAL A 55 -18.76 -32.04 -4.95
N ALA A 56 -17.81 -31.55 -4.15
CA ALA A 56 -17.91 -31.49 -2.70
C ALA A 56 -17.81 -30.05 -2.20
N HIS A 57 -18.66 -29.69 -1.23
CA HIS A 57 -18.58 -28.42 -0.51
C HIS A 57 -17.82 -28.66 0.80
N ILE A 58 -16.50 -28.44 0.77
CA ILE A 58 -15.58 -28.78 1.87
C ILE A 58 -14.66 -27.59 2.20
N ALA A 59 -14.21 -27.53 3.45
CA ALA A 59 -13.12 -26.65 3.85
C ALA A 59 -11.81 -27.44 3.78
N LEU A 60 -10.92 -27.08 2.85
CA LEU A 60 -9.55 -27.56 2.85
C LEU A 60 -8.77 -26.93 4.03
N PRO A 61 -7.72 -27.59 4.56
CA PRO A 61 -6.98 -27.09 5.72
C PRO A 61 -6.43 -25.68 5.46
N GLY A 62 -6.88 -24.71 6.26
CA GLY A 62 -6.47 -23.30 6.17
C GLY A 62 -7.28 -22.45 5.19
N ARG A 63 -8.38 -22.95 4.60
CA ARG A 63 -9.27 -22.19 3.71
C ARG A 63 -10.72 -22.20 4.19
N MET A 64 -11.52 -21.24 3.73
CA MET A 64 -12.97 -21.25 3.92
C MET A 64 -13.62 -22.37 3.11
N LYS A 65 -14.89 -22.67 3.39
CA LYS A 65 -15.64 -23.68 2.63
C LYS A 65 -15.87 -23.16 1.21
N HIS A 66 -15.46 -23.95 0.23
CA HIS A 66 -15.69 -23.67 -1.19
C HIS A 66 -16.20 -24.93 -1.89
N TYR A 67 -16.83 -24.76 -3.04
CA TYR A 67 -17.14 -25.89 -3.92
C TYR A 67 -15.87 -26.36 -4.63
N TYR A 68 -15.60 -27.66 -4.56
CA TYR A 68 -14.48 -28.29 -5.26
C TYR A 68 -14.99 -29.44 -6.14
N ALA A 69 -14.54 -29.47 -7.39
CA ALA A 69 -14.60 -30.68 -8.21
C ALA A 69 -13.42 -31.59 -7.82
N ILE A 70 -13.71 -32.87 -7.54
CA ILE A 70 -12.74 -33.87 -7.13
C ILE A 70 -12.45 -34.78 -8.33
N PHE A 71 -11.20 -34.78 -8.76
CA PHE A 71 -10.72 -35.66 -9.82
C PHE A 71 -9.65 -36.60 -9.27
N ASN A 72 -9.55 -37.80 -9.85
CA ASN A 72 -8.46 -38.72 -9.54
C ASN A 72 -7.37 -38.58 -10.59
N ALA A 73 -6.13 -38.39 -10.16
CA ALA A 73 -4.96 -38.50 -11.03
C ALA A 73 -4.47 -39.96 -11.13
N ASP A 74 -3.65 -40.23 -12.14
CA ASP A 74 -3.08 -41.56 -12.35
C ASP A 74 -1.97 -41.88 -11.30
N SER A 75 -1.37 -40.83 -10.72
CA SER A 75 -0.32 -40.92 -9.68
C SER A 75 -0.50 -39.90 -8.55
N GLN A 76 -0.05 -40.24 -7.35
CA GLN A 76 -0.02 -39.33 -6.20
C GLN A 76 0.83 -38.08 -6.47
N GLU A 77 1.97 -38.24 -7.15
CA GLU A 77 2.86 -37.12 -7.47
C GLU A 77 2.20 -36.12 -8.43
N GLU A 78 1.37 -36.62 -9.34
CA GLU A 78 0.59 -35.80 -10.27
C GLU A 78 -0.54 -35.07 -9.54
N ALA A 79 -1.25 -35.75 -8.63
CA ALA A 79 -2.27 -35.11 -7.80
C ALA A 79 -1.67 -33.98 -6.93
N ASP A 80 -0.50 -34.21 -6.33
CA ASP A 80 0.18 -33.22 -5.51
C ASP A 80 0.69 -32.02 -6.35
N LEU A 81 1.19 -32.30 -7.55
CA LEU A 81 1.58 -31.24 -8.50
C LEU A 81 0.38 -30.40 -8.92
N MET A 82 -0.74 -31.03 -9.28
CA MET A 82 -1.97 -30.34 -9.67
C MET A 82 -2.54 -29.50 -8.51
N ASN A 83 -2.58 -30.05 -7.30
CA ASN A 83 -3.00 -29.29 -6.12
C ASN A 83 -2.09 -28.07 -5.90
N LYS A 84 -0.77 -28.19 -6.14
CA LYS A 84 0.17 -27.08 -6.02
C LYS A 84 -0.03 -26.02 -7.11
N THR A 85 -0.27 -26.40 -8.36
CA THR A 85 -0.47 -25.46 -9.47
C THR A 85 -1.77 -24.68 -9.29
N TYR A 86 -2.89 -25.34 -9.00
CA TYR A 86 -4.18 -24.68 -8.75
C TYR A 86 -4.11 -23.73 -7.55
N ASN A 87 -3.44 -24.14 -6.47
CA ASN A 87 -3.22 -23.26 -5.31
C ASN A 87 -2.41 -22.01 -5.66
N ASN A 88 -1.39 -22.13 -6.51
CA ASN A 88 -0.57 -21.00 -6.93
C ASN A 88 -1.34 -20.05 -7.87
N TRP A 89 -2.17 -20.60 -8.77
CA TRP A 89 -3.03 -19.82 -9.66
C TRP A 89 -4.10 -19.05 -8.89
N SER A 90 -4.80 -19.67 -7.93
CA SER A 90 -5.78 -18.96 -7.09
C SER A 90 -5.12 -17.81 -6.32
N LYS A 91 -3.95 -18.04 -5.72
CA LYS A 91 -3.20 -16.97 -5.04
C LYS A 91 -2.69 -15.87 -5.96
N LYS A 92 -2.51 -16.15 -7.25
CA LYS A 92 -2.13 -15.14 -8.24
C LYS A 92 -3.35 -14.33 -8.63
N ASP A 93 -4.46 -14.98 -8.97
CA ASP A 93 -5.73 -14.34 -9.32
C ASP A 93 -6.24 -13.42 -8.20
N GLU A 94 -6.20 -13.88 -6.94
CA GLU A 94 -6.55 -13.05 -5.77
C GLU A 94 -5.65 -11.81 -5.63
N ARG A 95 -4.35 -11.93 -5.92
CA ARG A 95 -3.42 -10.79 -5.89
C ARG A 95 -3.67 -9.83 -7.04
N ASP A 96 -3.93 -10.35 -8.23
CA ASP A 96 -4.18 -9.55 -9.43
C ASP A 96 -5.52 -8.80 -9.30
N LYS A 97 -6.59 -9.46 -8.81
CA LYS A 97 -7.89 -8.84 -8.47
C LYS A 97 -7.74 -7.76 -7.39
N LYS A 98 -6.96 -8.04 -6.35
CA LYS A 98 -6.70 -7.04 -5.30
C LYS A 98 -5.95 -5.83 -5.86
N ALA A 99 -4.91 -6.06 -6.67
CA ALA A 99 -4.17 -4.97 -7.31
C ALA A 99 -5.08 -4.15 -8.24
N GLN A 100 -5.93 -4.81 -9.05
CA GLN A 100 -6.93 -4.11 -9.86
C GLN A 100 -7.87 -3.25 -9.00
N SER A 101 -8.41 -3.79 -7.91
CA SER A 101 -9.29 -3.04 -7.02
C SER A 101 -8.63 -1.85 -6.32
N GLU A 102 -7.30 -1.86 -6.16
CA GLU A 102 -6.55 -0.72 -5.60
C GLU A 102 -6.38 0.42 -6.61
N PHE A 103 -6.37 0.13 -7.92
CA PHE A 103 -6.16 1.14 -8.97
C PHE A 103 -7.42 1.50 -9.76
N GLU A 104 -8.46 0.69 -9.70
CA GLU A 104 -9.73 0.91 -10.38
C GLU A 104 -10.72 1.59 -9.42
N THR A 105 -10.85 2.91 -9.56
CA THR A 105 -11.97 3.65 -8.95
C THR A 105 -13.14 3.67 -9.95
N SER A 106 -14.36 3.42 -9.48
CA SER A 106 -15.53 3.42 -10.38
C SER A 106 -15.81 4.82 -10.93
N TYR A 107 -16.37 4.89 -12.13
CA TYR A 107 -16.75 6.17 -12.73
C TYR A 107 -17.75 6.94 -11.87
N ASP A 108 -18.72 6.24 -11.27
CA ASP A 108 -19.68 6.84 -10.35
C ASP A 108 -18.99 7.39 -9.08
N ALA A 109 -17.99 6.69 -8.54
CA ALA A 109 -17.21 7.19 -7.41
C ALA A 109 -16.37 8.43 -7.78
N MET A 110 -15.82 8.49 -9.00
CA MET A 110 -15.12 9.69 -9.49
C MET A 110 -16.06 10.88 -9.71
N LEU A 111 -17.32 10.63 -10.09
CA LEU A 111 -18.34 11.66 -10.22
C LEU A 111 -18.85 12.16 -8.87
N GLU A 112 -19.00 11.25 -7.89
CA GLU A 112 -19.45 11.58 -6.54
C GLU A 112 -18.41 12.40 -5.76
N ASP A 113 -17.12 12.05 -5.87
CA ASP A 113 -16.02 12.79 -5.25
C ASP A 113 -15.80 14.17 -5.91
N GLY A 114 -16.22 14.30 -7.18
CA GLY A 114 -16.13 15.54 -7.95
C GLY A 114 -14.69 15.98 -8.21
N TYR A 115 -14.54 17.09 -8.94
CA TYR A 115 -13.24 17.75 -9.08
C TYR A 115 -13.06 18.75 -7.93
N ASP A 116 -12.25 18.40 -6.91
CA ASP A 116 -11.93 19.32 -5.82
C ASP A 116 -10.92 20.37 -6.31
N ALA A 117 -11.43 21.48 -6.84
CA ALA A 117 -10.64 22.64 -7.26
C ALA A 117 -10.01 23.42 -6.08
N LYS A 118 -10.00 22.88 -4.86
CA LYS A 118 -9.38 23.48 -3.67
C LYS A 118 -7.87 23.35 -3.64
N ASP A 119 -7.22 23.21 -4.78
CA ASP A 119 -5.79 23.44 -4.84
C ASP A 119 -5.57 24.93 -5.13
N ASP A 120 -5.56 25.74 -4.05
CA ASP A 120 -5.18 27.17 -4.11
C ASP A 120 -3.82 27.37 -4.82
N THR A 121 -3.00 26.31 -4.95
CA THR A 121 -1.73 26.36 -5.69
C THR A 121 -1.90 26.47 -7.22
N SER A 122 -3.10 26.29 -7.76
CA SER A 122 -3.40 26.39 -9.19
C SER A 122 -4.06 27.71 -9.61
N ASN A 123 -4.03 28.73 -8.74
CA ASN A 123 -4.52 30.05 -9.11
C ASN A 123 -3.59 30.69 -10.17
N PRO A 124 -4.04 30.92 -11.42
CA PRO A 124 -3.20 31.45 -12.49
C PRO A 124 -2.65 32.85 -12.17
N GLU A 125 -3.37 33.64 -11.38
CA GLU A 125 -2.92 34.97 -10.95
C GLU A 125 -1.70 34.88 -10.02
N GLU A 126 -1.72 33.94 -9.08
CA GLU A 126 -0.59 33.70 -8.17
C GLU A 126 0.62 33.16 -8.93
N ILE A 127 0.42 32.20 -9.83
CA ILE A 127 1.49 31.65 -10.67
C ILE A 127 2.15 32.77 -11.49
N ALA A 128 1.35 33.66 -12.06
CA ALA A 128 1.86 34.81 -12.81
C ALA A 128 2.64 35.78 -11.91
N ALA A 129 2.15 36.06 -10.70
CA ALA A 129 2.84 36.91 -9.73
C ALA A 129 4.19 36.30 -9.29
N TYR A 130 4.23 35.01 -8.95
CA TYR A 130 5.46 34.30 -8.61
C TYR A 130 6.48 34.36 -9.75
N LYS A 131 6.04 34.17 -10.99
CA LYS A 131 6.91 34.27 -12.17
C LYS A 131 7.57 35.65 -12.27
N VAL A 132 6.81 36.73 -12.09
CA VAL A 132 7.36 38.10 -12.15
C VAL A 132 8.43 38.31 -11.08
N VAL A 133 8.22 37.82 -9.86
CA VAL A 133 9.19 37.93 -8.76
C VAL A 133 10.45 37.10 -9.05
N ILE A 134 10.30 35.88 -9.56
CA ILE A 134 11.42 35.00 -9.92
C ILE A 134 12.25 35.61 -11.06
N ASP A 135 11.60 36.13 -12.10
CA ASP A 135 12.28 36.79 -13.22
C ASP A 135 13.06 38.02 -12.76
N ALA A 136 12.51 38.79 -11.82
CA ALA A 136 13.21 39.93 -11.21
C ALA A 136 14.41 39.50 -10.36
N LEU A 137 14.28 38.41 -9.59
CA LEU A 137 15.37 37.85 -8.81
C LEU A 137 16.51 37.33 -9.71
N ASN A 138 16.18 36.61 -10.78
CA ASN A 138 17.18 36.09 -11.72
C ASN A 138 17.98 37.23 -12.37
N LYS A 139 17.30 38.29 -12.84
CA LYS A 139 17.99 39.49 -13.35
C LYS A 139 18.88 40.14 -12.29
N ALA A 140 18.41 40.21 -11.04
CA ALA A 140 19.20 40.78 -9.96
C ALA A 140 20.47 39.96 -9.70
N LEU A 141 20.39 38.62 -9.79
CA LEU A 141 21.51 37.69 -9.63
C LEU A 141 22.48 37.72 -10.82
N ASP A 142 22.02 37.88 -12.05
CA ASP A 142 22.88 37.98 -13.25
C ASP A 142 23.79 39.22 -13.21
N GLU A 143 23.34 40.28 -12.54
CA GLU A 143 24.12 41.51 -12.33
C GLU A 143 25.13 41.41 -11.17
N LEU A 144 25.10 40.34 -10.37
CA LEU A 144 26.06 40.13 -9.28
C LEU A 144 27.39 39.61 -9.84
N THR A 145 28.48 39.92 -9.13
CA THR A 145 29.79 39.31 -9.44
C THR A 145 29.78 37.82 -9.09
N GLU A 146 30.58 37.02 -9.80
CA GLU A 146 30.70 35.57 -9.61
C GLU A 146 30.97 35.18 -8.14
N GLU A 147 31.79 35.98 -7.45
CA GLU A 147 32.06 35.81 -6.03
C GLU A 147 30.82 35.99 -5.15
N LYS A 148 30.02 37.03 -5.41
CA LYS A 148 28.76 37.27 -4.68
C LYS A 148 27.70 36.22 -5.03
N LEU A 149 27.71 35.74 -6.27
CA LEU A 149 26.83 34.67 -6.74
C LEU A 149 27.13 33.36 -5.98
N ARG A 150 28.39 32.99 -5.80
CA ARG A 150 28.77 31.82 -4.97
C ARG A 150 28.30 31.97 -3.52
N VAL A 151 28.39 33.17 -2.96
CA VAL A 151 27.87 33.44 -1.60
C VAL A 151 26.35 33.34 -1.52
N CYS A 152 25.63 33.74 -2.57
CA CYS A 152 24.17 33.55 -2.65
C CYS A 152 23.79 32.06 -2.78
N GLN A 153 24.54 31.30 -3.58
CA GLN A 153 24.36 29.84 -3.69
C GLN A 153 24.58 29.12 -2.36
N MET A 154 25.59 29.54 -1.57
CA MET A 154 25.79 29.01 -0.22
C MET A 154 24.53 29.17 0.65
N VAL A 155 23.86 30.32 0.56
CA VAL A 155 22.61 30.58 1.31
C VAL A 155 21.46 29.71 0.77
N ALA A 156 21.33 29.58 -0.55
CA ALA A 156 20.29 28.76 -1.18
C ALA A 156 20.45 27.26 -0.84
N ASN A 157 21.69 26.76 -0.82
CA ASN A 157 22.02 25.36 -0.56
C ASN A 157 22.13 25.01 0.93
N ASN A 158 21.96 25.98 1.85
CA ASN A 158 22.20 25.83 3.29
C ASN A 158 23.62 25.32 3.62
N GLU A 159 24.62 25.72 2.84
CA GLU A 159 26.02 25.34 3.05
C GLU A 159 26.61 26.07 4.28
N SER A 160 27.56 25.41 4.95
CA SER A 160 28.27 26.01 6.10
C SER A 160 29.23 27.10 5.64
N GLN A 161 29.12 28.30 6.23
CA GLN A 161 30.06 29.41 6.02
C GLN A 161 31.52 29.03 6.26
N ARG A 162 31.79 28.01 7.10
CA ARG A 162 33.16 27.55 7.33
C ARG A 162 33.71 26.83 6.09
N SER A 163 32.92 25.94 5.51
CA SER A 163 33.31 25.16 4.32
C SER A 163 33.57 26.08 3.13
N VAL A 164 32.66 27.03 2.89
CA VAL A 164 32.78 27.97 1.77
C VAL A 164 33.90 28.99 1.98
N ALA A 165 34.20 29.38 3.22
CA ALA A 165 35.35 30.22 3.53
C ALA A 165 36.68 29.51 3.25
N GLU A 166 36.78 28.22 3.58
CA GLU A 166 37.93 27.37 3.28
C GLU A 166 38.10 27.17 1.76
N GLU A 167 37.00 26.92 1.03
CA GLU A 167 36.98 26.81 -0.45
C GLU A 167 37.49 28.08 -1.14
N LEU A 168 37.02 29.25 -0.70
CA LEU A 168 37.38 30.51 -1.31
C LEU A 168 38.70 31.10 -0.74
N GLY A 169 39.35 30.44 0.21
CA GLY A 169 40.61 30.89 0.82
C GLY A 169 40.52 32.20 1.61
N ILE A 170 39.34 32.52 2.15
CA ILE A 170 39.04 33.81 2.80
C ILE A 170 38.67 33.61 4.27
N PRO A 171 39.01 34.55 5.18
CA PRO A 171 38.55 34.48 6.56
C PRO A 171 37.02 34.47 6.66
N ARG A 172 36.47 33.64 7.56
CA ARG A 172 35.01 33.54 7.81
C ARG A 172 34.33 34.89 8.05
N ARG A 173 35.01 35.83 8.72
CA ARG A 173 34.48 37.17 8.98
C ARG A 173 34.26 37.95 7.68
N THR A 174 35.22 37.91 6.77
CA THR A 174 35.13 38.55 5.45
C THR A 174 34.03 37.92 4.60
N LEU A 175 33.86 36.58 4.67
CA LEU A 175 32.75 35.91 3.99
C LEU A 175 31.39 36.39 4.51
N ARG A 176 31.26 36.57 5.83
CA ARG A 176 30.05 37.12 6.44
C ARG A 176 29.74 38.52 5.92
N ASP A 177 30.73 39.40 5.91
CA ASP A 177 30.54 40.79 5.44
C ASP A 177 30.16 40.82 3.96
N ARG A 178 30.78 39.95 3.13
CA ARG A 178 30.43 39.77 1.71
C ARG A 178 29.00 39.24 1.53
N LYS A 179 28.57 38.29 2.37
CA LYS A 179 27.20 37.76 2.38
C LYS A 179 26.19 38.85 2.72
N ASP A 180 26.42 39.60 3.78
CA ASP A 180 25.51 40.67 4.22
C ASP A 180 25.43 41.78 3.15
N SER A 181 26.54 42.08 2.46
CA SER A 181 26.58 43.00 1.32
C SER A 181 25.77 42.49 0.12
N ALA A 182 25.98 41.24 -0.32
CA ALA A 182 25.28 40.64 -1.45
C ALA A 182 23.76 40.59 -1.21
N ILE A 183 23.33 40.16 -0.02
CA ILE A 183 21.91 40.12 0.37
C ILE A 183 21.32 41.54 0.40
N SER A 184 22.07 42.52 0.87
CA SER A 184 21.61 43.92 0.92
C SER A 184 21.46 44.55 -0.47
N GLU A 185 22.28 44.14 -1.44
CA GLU A 185 22.14 44.57 -2.84
C GLU A 185 20.92 43.95 -3.51
N ILE A 186 20.71 42.64 -3.35
CA ILE A 186 19.51 41.95 -3.86
C ILE A 186 18.26 42.56 -3.22
N SER A 187 18.26 42.79 -1.90
CA SER A 187 17.14 43.40 -1.18
C SER A 187 16.81 44.80 -1.70
N ARG A 188 17.83 45.58 -2.08
CA ARG A 188 17.63 46.91 -2.69
C ARG A 188 16.98 46.81 -4.07
N LYS A 189 17.43 45.85 -4.91
CA LYS A 189 16.87 45.63 -6.25
C LYS A 189 15.44 45.08 -6.20
N MET A 190 15.12 44.25 -5.21
CA MET A 190 13.81 43.63 -5.05
C MET A 190 12.78 44.48 -4.28
N LYS A 191 13.13 45.69 -3.81
CA LYS A 191 12.26 46.51 -2.95
C LYS A 191 10.86 46.77 -3.52
N HIS A 192 10.74 46.80 -4.85
CA HIS A 192 9.50 47.09 -5.57
C HIS A 192 8.69 45.82 -5.94
N TYR A 193 9.24 44.64 -5.68
CA TYR A 193 8.61 43.35 -5.91
C TYR A 193 8.26 42.76 -4.54
N LYS A 194 7.07 43.10 -4.05
CA LYS A 194 6.50 42.60 -2.80
C LYS A 194 5.16 41.95 -3.07
#